data_AF-D6REI4-F1
#
_entry.id   AF-D6REI4-F1
#
_cell.length_a   1.000
_cell.length_b   1.000
_cell.length_c   1.000
_cell.angle_alpha   90.00
_cell.angle_beta   90.00
_cell.angle_gamma   90.00
#
_symmetry.space_group_name_H-M   'P 1'
#
loop_
_entity.id
_entity.type
_entity.pdbx_description
1 polymer ?
#
loop_
_entity_poly.entity_id
_entity_poly.type
_entity_poly.pdbx_seq_one_letter_code
_entity_poly.pdbx_strand_id
1 'polypeptide(L)'
;MRQPNRKRKLSLESTERMNQDRCTGQTEEEKKPGEVTTPSKRESSVTTAETWSWEQYLREGNAVAAPVELFSKDQSFPEHENGFQVGMRLEGIDARRPSVFCVLSVAEVCGYRLRLHFDGYLSCYDFWTNAGSPDIHPVGWCQKTKHELHIPRDYRKDKFVWMDYLKACRLQNAPKKLFRNRSSNGPVPREFQVGMKLEAVDRRNPCLMCVATIADIVEDRVRVHFDSLDDSFDYWCDVNSPYIQPVGWCQENGRTLVAPQEDSTWFFAKHEVGSCGQKEPPVDSCCYHCRC
;
A
#
# COMPACT_ATOMS: atom_id res chain seq x y z
N MET A 1 -59.91 9.02 16.24
CA MET A 1 -59.43 10.42 16.36
C MET A 1 -58.33 10.66 15.33
N ARG A 2 -58.41 11.80 14.62
CA ARG A 2 -57.39 12.54 13.85
C ARG A 2 -56.63 11.84 12.69
N GLN A 3 -56.95 12.25 11.46
CA GLN A 3 -56.03 12.35 10.31
C GLN A 3 -55.08 13.58 10.47
N PRO A 4 -54.25 14.02 9.48
CA PRO A 4 -53.55 13.38 8.33
C PRO A 4 -52.05 13.77 8.25
N ASN A 5 -51.36 13.30 7.18
CA ASN A 5 -50.54 14.08 6.22
C ASN A 5 -49.08 13.67 5.90
N ARG A 6 -48.88 13.50 4.59
CA ARG A 6 -47.72 13.87 3.73
C ARG A 6 -46.32 13.33 4.07
N LYS A 7 -45.81 12.49 3.16
CA LYS A 7 -44.47 12.70 2.58
C LYS A 7 -44.49 12.57 1.06
N ARG A 8 -43.70 13.45 0.44
CA ARG A 8 -43.73 13.92 -0.95
C ARG A 8 -43.23 12.89 -1.97
N LYS A 9 -43.89 12.89 -3.13
CA LYS A 9 -43.34 12.54 -4.44
C LYS A 9 -42.30 13.60 -4.84
N LEU A 10 -41.15 13.18 -5.33
CA LEU A 10 -40.35 13.94 -6.29
C LEU A 10 -39.87 12.97 -7.37
N SER A 11 -40.48 13.07 -8.54
CA SER A 11 -39.94 12.61 -9.81
C SER A 11 -39.15 13.77 -10.42
N LEU A 12 -37.93 13.51 -10.89
CA LEU A 12 -37.34 14.30 -11.96
C LEU A 12 -36.66 13.32 -12.93
N GLU A 13 -37.29 13.18 -14.09
CA GLU A 13 -36.67 12.70 -15.32
C GLU A 13 -35.85 13.82 -15.95
N SER A 14 -34.70 13.45 -16.50
CA SER A 14 -33.99 14.18 -17.56
C SER A 14 -33.10 13.12 -18.21
N THR A 15 -33.62 12.37 -19.19
CA THR A 15 -33.55 12.64 -20.63
C THR A 15 -32.19 13.16 -21.06
N GLU A 16 -31.33 12.28 -21.58
CA GLU A 16 -30.51 12.61 -22.74
C GLU A 16 -30.53 11.45 -23.74
N ARG A 17 -30.78 11.85 -24.98
CA ARG A 17 -31.07 11.03 -26.16
C ARG A 17 -29.75 10.80 -26.88
N MET A 18 -29.37 9.54 -27.11
CA MET A 18 -28.34 9.24 -28.10
C MET A 18 -29.01 8.98 -29.45
N ASN A 19 -28.79 9.91 -30.38
CA ASN A 19 -29.20 9.80 -31.77
C ASN A 19 -28.56 8.58 -32.43
N GLN A 20 -29.40 7.77 -33.06
CA GLN A 20 -29.01 6.65 -33.89
C GLN A 20 -29.78 6.81 -35.19
N ASP A 21 -29.19 7.48 -36.18
CA ASP A 21 -29.76 7.58 -37.51
C ASP A 21 -28.99 6.75 -38.53
N ARG A 22 -29.77 5.83 -39.10
CA ARG A 22 -29.47 4.92 -40.20
C ARG A 22 -29.25 5.71 -41.49
N CYS A 23 -28.22 5.32 -42.24
CA CYS A 23 -28.04 5.73 -43.62
C CYS A 23 -29.01 4.93 -44.52
N THR A 24 -29.88 5.62 -45.25
CA THR A 24 -30.64 5.08 -46.39
C THR A 24 -30.24 5.86 -47.63
N GLY A 25 -29.98 5.14 -48.71
CA GLY A 25 -29.34 5.68 -49.91
C GLY A 25 -30.29 6.04 -51.06
N GLN A 26 -29.62 6.33 -52.19
CA GLN A 26 -30.12 6.57 -53.56
C GLN A 26 -30.81 7.94 -53.72
N THR A 27 -30.55 8.75 -54.75
CA THR A 27 -30.50 8.45 -56.20
C THR A 27 -29.69 9.50 -56.98
N GLU A 28 -29.28 9.09 -58.18
CA GLU A 28 -28.53 9.78 -59.24
C GLU A 28 -29.33 10.87 -59.99
N GLU A 29 -28.63 11.85 -60.56
CA GLU A 29 -29.04 12.52 -61.81
C GLU A 29 -27.81 13.04 -62.61
N GLU A 30 -27.70 12.64 -63.88
CA GLU A 30 -26.77 13.18 -64.91
C GLU A 30 -27.16 14.64 -65.29
N LYS A 31 -26.38 15.56 -65.91
CA LYS A 31 -25.45 15.44 -67.06
C LYS A 31 -24.78 16.80 -67.43
N LYS A 32 -23.51 16.72 -67.88
CA LYS A 32 -22.84 17.44 -69.01
C LYS A 32 -22.27 18.88 -68.87
N PRO A 33 -21.32 19.30 -69.75
CA PRO A 33 -19.92 19.53 -69.34
C PRO A 33 -19.38 20.92 -69.70
N GLY A 34 -18.31 21.35 -69.03
CA GLY A 34 -17.57 22.51 -69.52
C GLY A 34 -16.54 23.06 -68.53
N GLU A 35 -15.30 22.98 -68.98
CA GLU A 35 -14.23 23.94 -68.72
C GLU A 35 -13.31 23.71 -67.50
N VAL A 36 -12.02 23.68 -67.87
CA VAL A 36 -10.86 23.35 -67.07
C VAL A 36 -10.60 24.49 -66.08
N THR A 37 -10.63 24.20 -64.79
CA THR A 37 -9.94 25.01 -63.79
C THR A 37 -9.39 24.09 -62.71
N THR A 38 -8.07 24.14 -62.56
CA THR A 38 -7.27 23.37 -61.61
C THR A 38 -7.80 23.50 -60.18
N PRO A 39 -8.19 22.42 -59.48
CA PRO A 39 -8.61 22.52 -58.09
C PRO A 39 -7.38 22.57 -57.18
N SER A 40 -7.23 23.72 -56.52
CA SER A 40 -6.46 23.88 -55.30
C SER A 40 -6.82 22.76 -54.31
N LYS A 41 -5.82 22.02 -53.82
CA LYS A 41 -5.94 21.08 -52.70
C LYS A 41 -6.45 21.86 -51.48
N ARG A 42 -7.76 21.89 -51.27
CA ARG A 42 -8.32 22.12 -49.95
C ARG A 42 -8.13 20.83 -49.18
N GLU A 43 -7.01 20.77 -48.45
CA GLU A 43 -6.87 19.86 -47.33
C GLU A 43 -8.05 20.12 -46.39
N SER A 44 -8.97 19.16 -46.34
CA SER A 44 -10.00 19.11 -45.33
C SER A 44 -9.29 18.96 -44.00
N SER A 45 -9.15 20.07 -43.27
CA SER A 45 -8.69 20.10 -41.89
C SER A 45 -9.74 19.40 -41.03
N VAL A 46 -9.72 18.06 -41.05
CA VAL A 46 -10.21 17.28 -39.93
C VAL A 46 -9.21 17.56 -38.83
N THR A 47 -9.58 18.45 -37.90
CA THR A 47 -8.86 18.63 -36.65
C THR A 47 -9.02 17.34 -35.85
N THR A 48 -8.20 16.34 -36.18
CA THR A 48 -7.85 15.29 -35.24
C THR A 48 -7.23 16.00 -34.05
N ALA A 49 -7.87 15.91 -32.88
CA ALA A 49 -7.24 16.36 -31.64
C ALA A 49 -5.84 15.76 -31.60
N GLU A 50 -4.81 16.61 -31.61
CA GLU A 50 -3.42 16.15 -31.63
C GLU A 50 -3.20 15.30 -30.39
N THR A 51 -2.92 14.01 -30.60
CA THR A 51 -2.62 13.08 -29.51
C THR A 51 -1.32 13.53 -28.85
N TRP A 52 -1.35 13.73 -27.54
CA TRP A 52 -0.17 14.15 -26.78
C TRP A 52 0.99 13.13 -26.92
N SER A 53 2.23 13.62 -27.07
CA SER A 53 3.45 12.81 -27.22
C SER A 53 4.61 13.34 -26.37
N TRP A 54 5.31 12.43 -25.68
CA TRP A 54 6.55 12.73 -24.96
C TRP A 54 7.62 13.36 -25.85
N GLU A 55 7.78 12.86 -27.08
CA GLU A 55 8.81 13.34 -28.01
C GLU A 55 8.59 14.81 -28.37
N GLN A 56 7.33 15.17 -28.67
CA GLN A 56 6.95 16.55 -28.96
C GLN A 56 7.12 17.44 -27.72
N TYR A 57 6.62 16.99 -26.56
CA TYR A 57 6.68 17.74 -25.31
C TYR A 57 8.13 18.06 -24.89
N LEU A 58 9.04 17.08 -24.99
CA LEU A 58 10.45 17.29 -24.67
C LEU A 58 11.13 18.23 -25.67
N ARG A 59 10.82 18.10 -26.97
CA ARG A 59 11.35 18.99 -28.01
C ARG A 59 10.90 20.44 -27.80
N GLU A 60 9.62 20.66 -27.57
CA GLU A 60 9.04 22.00 -27.33
C GLU A 60 9.56 22.63 -26.04
N GLY A 61 9.74 21.82 -24.99
CA GLY A 61 10.28 22.26 -23.71
C GLY A 61 11.81 22.40 -23.68
N ASN A 62 12.52 22.08 -24.76
CA ASN A 62 13.99 21.92 -24.78
C ASN A 62 14.50 21.12 -23.56
N ALA A 63 13.78 20.06 -23.22
CA ALA A 63 13.97 19.25 -22.03
C ALA A 63 14.55 17.88 -22.39
N VAL A 64 15.17 17.23 -21.40
CA VAL A 64 15.74 15.88 -21.54
C VAL A 64 15.05 14.95 -20.55
N ALA A 65 14.69 13.75 -21.00
CA ALA A 65 14.15 12.73 -20.11
C ALA A 65 15.23 12.23 -19.14
N ALA A 66 14.83 11.92 -17.90
CA ALA A 66 15.71 11.18 -17.00
C ALA A 66 16.06 9.82 -17.64
N PRO A 67 17.36 9.46 -17.76
CA PRO A 67 17.76 8.18 -18.33
C PRO A 67 17.19 6.99 -17.56
N VAL A 68 16.79 5.94 -18.28
CA VAL A 68 16.13 4.74 -17.73
C VAL A 68 17.04 4.02 -16.73
N GLU A 69 18.35 4.11 -16.92
CA GLU A 69 19.39 3.50 -16.11
C GLU A 69 19.47 4.11 -14.70
N LEU A 70 18.87 5.28 -14.48
CA LEU A 70 18.77 5.91 -13.15
C LEU A 70 17.63 5.37 -12.30
N PHE A 71 16.70 4.62 -12.90
CA PHE A 71 15.54 4.06 -12.21
C PHE A 71 15.86 2.65 -11.70
N SER A 72 15.31 2.29 -10.53
CA SER A 72 15.48 0.95 -9.99
C SER A 72 14.80 -0.11 -10.87
N LYS A 73 15.14 -1.39 -10.67
CA LYS A 73 14.50 -2.52 -11.37
C LYS A 73 12.98 -2.63 -11.08
N ASP A 74 12.47 -1.98 -10.05
CA ASP A 74 11.02 -1.95 -9.76
C ASP A 74 10.32 -0.73 -10.36
N GLN A 75 11.07 0.30 -10.72
CA GLN A 75 10.57 1.52 -11.37
C GLN A 75 10.67 1.45 -12.90
N SER A 76 11.63 0.66 -13.41
CA SER A 76 11.87 0.50 -14.84
C SER A 76 10.74 -0.31 -15.54
N PHE A 77 10.88 -0.48 -16.86
CA PHE A 77 9.90 -1.20 -17.67
C PHE A 77 9.70 -2.64 -17.16
N PRO A 78 8.45 -3.12 -17.09
CA PRO A 78 8.17 -4.49 -16.67
C PRO A 78 8.88 -5.54 -17.54
N GLU A 79 9.53 -6.51 -16.90
CA GLU A 79 10.14 -7.66 -17.60
C GLU A 79 9.09 -8.65 -18.14
N HIS A 80 7.88 -8.60 -17.59
CA HIS A 80 6.79 -9.51 -17.91
C HIS A 80 5.45 -8.76 -18.03
N GLU A 81 4.54 -9.33 -18.81
CA GLU A 81 3.18 -8.81 -18.92
C GLU A 81 2.38 -9.01 -17.63
N ASN A 82 1.39 -8.14 -17.41
CA ASN A 82 0.46 -8.28 -16.30
C ASN A 82 -0.57 -9.38 -16.57
N GLY A 83 -0.36 -10.56 -15.98
CA GLY A 83 -1.28 -11.69 -16.11
C GLY A 83 -2.38 -11.76 -15.05
N PHE A 84 -2.49 -10.79 -14.13
CA PHE A 84 -3.54 -10.77 -13.12
C PHE A 84 -4.90 -10.40 -13.75
N GLN A 85 -5.97 -10.96 -13.20
CA GLN A 85 -7.34 -10.70 -13.66
C GLN A 85 -8.22 -10.31 -12.49
N VAL A 86 -9.22 -9.48 -12.78
CA VAL A 86 -10.23 -9.08 -11.80
C VAL A 86 -10.88 -10.32 -11.18
N GLY A 87 -10.99 -10.31 -9.85
CA GLY A 87 -11.54 -11.42 -9.06
C GLY A 87 -10.51 -12.45 -8.60
N MET A 88 -9.25 -12.41 -9.06
CA MET A 88 -8.21 -13.29 -8.51
C MET A 88 -7.91 -12.94 -7.05
N ARG A 89 -7.71 -13.96 -6.20
CA ARG A 89 -7.34 -13.84 -4.78
C ARG A 89 -5.85 -14.05 -4.56
N LEU A 90 -5.32 -13.29 -3.63
CA LEU A 90 -3.92 -13.30 -3.23
C LEU A 90 -3.77 -12.88 -1.77
N GLU A 91 -2.55 -12.97 -1.25
CA GLU A 91 -2.16 -12.45 0.05
C GLU A 91 -1.34 -11.17 -0.15
N GLY A 92 -1.41 -10.20 0.75
CA GLY A 92 -0.54 -9.03 0.65
C GLY A 92 -0.55 -8.17 1.90
N ILE A 93 0.44 -7.29 1.99
CA ILE A 93 0.63 -6.43 3.16
C ILE A 93 -0.39 -5.28 3.15
N ASP A 94 -0.96 -4.96 4.31
CA ASP A 94 -1.70 -3.73 4.53
C ASP A 94 -0.71 -2.55 4.58
N ALA A 95 -0.69 -1.71 3.53
CA ALA A 95 0.24 -0.57 3.45
C ALA A 95 0.12 0.42 4.63
N ARG A 96 -1.00 0.41 5.37
CA ARG A 96 -1.20 1.23 6.57
C ARG A 96 -0.79 0.52 7.87
N ARG A 97 -0.63 -0.81 7.82
CA ARG A 97 -0.17 -1.66 8.92
C ARG A 97 0.81 -2.70 8.37
N PRO A 98 2.07 -2.32 8.14
CA PRO A 98 3.03 -3.17 7.41
C PRO A 98 3.36 -4.51 8.08
N SER A 99 2.96 -4.71 9.33
CA SER A 99 3.01 -5.97 10.08
C SER A 99 1.93 -6.99 9.66
N VAL A 100 0.87 -6.56 8.97
CA VAL A 100 -0.34 -7.35 8.73
C VAL A 100 -0.40 -7.83 7.28
N PHE A 101 -0.46 -9.15 7.10
CA PHE A 101 -0.77 -9.78 5.82
C PHE A 101 -2.28 -10.06 5.73
N CYS A 102 -2.91 -9.70 4.62
CA CYS A 102 -4.36 -9.78 4.44
C CYS A 102 -4.75 -10.64 3.25
N VAL A 103 -5.98 -11.17 3.28
CA VAL A 103 -6.67 -11.71 2.10
C VAL A 103 -7.08 -10.55 1.20
N LEU A 104 -6.60 -10.57 -0.05
CA LEU A 104 -6.89 -9.54 -1.04
C LEU A 104 -7.52 -10.13 -2.30
N SER A 105 -8.31 -9.31 -3.00
CA SER A 105 -8.78 -9.59 -4.36
C SER A 105 -8.39 -8.48 -5.33
N VAL A 106 -8.15 -8.86 -6.59
CA VAL A 106 -7.92 -7.90 -7.67
C VAL A 106 -9.27 -7.28 -8.04
N ALA A 107 -9.48 -6.02 -7.68
CA ALA A 107 -10.69 -5.27 -7.99
C ALA A 107 -10.62 -4.60 -9.38
N GLU A 108 -9.42 -4.26 -9.83
CA GLU A 108 -9.20 -3.61 -11.13
C GLU A 108 -7.79 -3.89 -11.65
N VAL A 109 -7.64 -3.90 -12.97
CA VAL A 109 -6.36 -4.00 -13.68
C VAL A 109 -6.24 -2.84 -14.65
N CYS A 110 -5.16 -2.06 -14.53
CA CYS A 110 -4.88 -0.92 -15.41
C CYS A 110 -3.40 -0.94 -15.82
N GLY A 111 -3.13 -1.40 -17.04
CA GLY A 111 -1.76 -1.64 -17.50
C GLY A 111 -1.02 -2.61 -16.57
N TYR A 112 0.13 -2.20 -16.05
CA TYR A 112 0.91 -2.99 -15.08
C TYR A 112 0.49 -2.80 -13.61
N ARG A 113 -0.58 -2.04 -13.36
CA ARG A 113 -1.08 -1.73 -12.01
C ARG A 113 -2.33 -2.54 -11.68
N LEU A 114 -2.46 -2.86 -10.40
CA LEU A 114 -3.57 -3.59 -9.80
C LEU A 114 -4.20 -2.71 -8.72
N ARG A 115 -5.53 -2.61 -8.72
CA ARG A 115 -6.26 -2.15 -7.54
C ARG A 115 -6.65 -3.36 -6.72
N LEU A 116 -6.21 -3.41 -5.47
CA LEU A 116 -6.44 -4.51 -4.56
C LEU A 116 -7.49 -4.11 -3.53
N HIS A 117 -8.37 -5.06 -3.22
CA HIS A 117 -9.46 -4.94 -2.28
C HIS A 117 -9.25 -5.90 -1.11
N PHE A 118 -9.54 -5.45 0.11
CA PHE A 118 -9.54 -6.30 1.31
C PHE A 118 -10.88 -7.04 1.40
N ASP A 119 -10.88 -8.36 1.22
CA ASP A 119 -12.13 -9.14 1.20
C ASP A 119 -12.89 -8.98 2.53
N GLY A 120 -14.15 -8.55 2.45
CA GLY A 120 -15.02 -8.29 3.60
C GLY A 120 -14.93 -6.88 4.19
N TYR A 121 -14.19 -5.96 3.55
CA TYR A 121 -14.07 -4.56 3.97
C TYR A 121 -14.71 -3.62 2.94
N LEU A 122 -14.79 -2.33 3.28
CA LEU A 122 -15.28 -1.29 2.38
C LEU A 122 -14.23 -0.95 1.32
N SER A 123 -14.66 -0.58 0.12
CA SER A 123 -13.77 -0.22 -0.99
C SER A 123 -12.97 1.07 -0.77
N CYS A 124 -13.27 1.86 0.27
CA CYS A 124 -12.45 3.01 0.66
C CYS A 124 -11.06 2.61 1.22
N TYR A 125 -10.86 1.33 1.51
CA TYR A 125 -9.56 0.77 1.88
C TYR A 125 -8.79 0.21 0.68
N ASP A 126 -9.39 0.14 -0.51
CA ASP A 126 -8.71 -0.33 -1.71
C ASP A 126 -7.45 0.51 -1.98
N PHE A 127 -6.41 -0.14 -2.50
CA PHE A 127 -5.15 0.51 -2.81
C PHE A 127 -4.58 0.02 -4.14
N TRP A 128 -3.74 0.84 -4.75
CA TRP A 128 -3.06 0.49 -5.99
C TRP A 128 -1.65 -0.02 -5.71
N THR A 129 -1.23 -1.04 -6.46
CA THR A 129 0.15 -1.51 -6.49
C THR A 129 0.54 -1.98 -7.90
N ASN A 130 1.82 -2.25 -8.14
CA ASN A 130 2.27 -2.83 -9.41
C ASN A 130 2.15 -4.37 -9.36
N ALA A 131 1.94 -5.01 -10.52
CA ALA A 131 1.84 -6.47 -10.61
C ALA A 131 3.12 -7.20 -10.14
N GLY A 132 4.28 -6.53 -10.21
CA GLY A 132 5.56 -7.03 -9.71
C GLY A 132 5.91 -6.62 -8.28
N SER A 133 4.95 -6.08 -7.51
CA SER A 133 5.18 -5.61 -6.14
C SER A 133 5.71 -6.72 -5.23
N PRO A 134 6.71 -6.45 -4.36
CA PRO A 134 7.18 -7.41 -3.37
C PRO A 134 6.19 -7.59 -2.19
N ASP A 135 5.16 -6.76 -2.10
CA ASP A 135 4.18 -6.75 -1.00
C ASP A 135 2.96 -7.65 -1.26
N ILE A 136 2.97 -8.38 -2.38
CA ILE A 136 1.91 -9.32 -2.74
C ILE A 136 2.47 -10.73 -2.90
N HIS A 137 1.69 -11.71 -2.48
CA HIS A 137 2.08 -13.10 -2.37
C HIS A 137 0.97 -14.04 -2.84
N PRO A 138 1.33 -15.22 -3.39
CA PRO A 138 0.33 -16.21 -3.77
C PRO A 138 -0.41 -16.75 -2.55
N VAL A 139 -1.65 -17.19 -2.77
CA VAL A 139 -2.44 -17.92 -1.76
C VAL A 139 -1.63 -19.06 -1.13
N GLY A 140 -1.62 -19.10 0.21
CA GLY A 140 -0.90 -20.09 1.02
C GLY A 140 0.52 -19.67 1.39
N TRP A 141 0.98 -18.47 0.99
CA TRP A 141 2.31 -17.99 1.31
C TRP A 141 2.49 -17.81 2.82
N CYS A 142 1.57 -17.12 3.51
CA CYS A 142 1.62 -16.88 4.96
C CYS A 142 1.73 -18.18 5.74
N GLN A 143 0.93 -19.20 5.38
CA GLN A 143 1.02 -20.52 6.00
C GLN A 143 2.40 -21.16 5.79
N LYS A 144 2.95 -21.08 4.57
CA LYS A 144 4.27 -21.63 4.24
C LYS A 144 5.39 -20.93 4.99
N THR A 145 5.30 -19.61 5.13
CA THR A 145 6.34 -18.75 5.75
C THR A 145 6.09 -18.51 7.24
N LYS A 146 5.03 -19.11 7.81
CA LYS A 146 4.61 -18.98 9.22
C LYS A 146 4.22 -17.56 9.65
N HIS A 147 3.72 -16.76 8.72
CA HIS A 147 3.13 -15.45 9.02
C HIS A 147 1.63 -15.61 9.34
N GLU A 148 1.11 -14.72 10.18
CA GLU A 148 -0.32 -14.65 10.46
C GLU A 148 -1.04 -14.01 9.27
N LEU A 149 -2.06 -14.70 8.76
CA LEU A 149 -2.96 -14.17 7.75
C LEU A 149 -4.18 -13.55 8.42
N HIS A 150 -4.41 -12.27 8.16
CA HIS A 150 -5.63 -11.58 8.49
C HIS A 150 -6.74 -11.96 7.51
N ILE A 151 -7.63 -12.82 7.98
CA ILE A 151 -8.75 -13.36 7.21
C ILE A 151 -9.90 -12.35 7.06
N PRO A 152 -10.84 -12.56 6.11
CA PRO A 152 -12.02 -11.73 5.95
C PRO A 152 -12.87 -11.69 7.22
N ARG A 153 -13.49 -10.53 7.51
CA ARG A 153 -14.18 -10.23 8.78
C ARG A 153 -15.24 -11.26 9.18
N ASP A 154 -15.93 -11.84 8.21
CA ASP A 154 -17.04 -12.76 8.45
C ASP A 154 -16.60 -14.23 8.65
N TYR A 155 -15.29 -14.49 8.65
CA TYR A 155 -14.72 -15.82 8.83
C TYR A 155 -14.06 -15.95 10.21
N ARG A 156 -14.13 -17.14 10.79
CA ARG A 156 -13.44 -17.44 12.06
C ARG A 156 -12.03 -17.95 11.82
N LYS A 157 -11.05 -17.44 12.60
CA LYS A 157 -9.62 -17.75 12.47
C LYS A 157 -9.33 -19.24 12.58
N ASP A 158 -9.97 -19.95 13.49
CA ASP A 158 -9.81 -21.39 13.74
C ASP A 158 -10.33 -22.28 12.60
N LYS A 159 -11.01 -21.70 11.60
CA LYS A 159 -11.67 -22.45 10.51
C LYS A 159 -11.31 -21.97 9.12
N PHE A 160 -10.45 -20.95 8.99
CA PHE A 160 -10.12 -20.45 7.67
C PHE A 160 -9.15 -21.39 6.97
N VAL A 161 -9.64 -22.07 5.94
CA VAL A 161 -8.85 -22.86 5.01
C VAL A 161 -9.03 -22.25 3.63
N TRP A 162 -7.94 -21.81 3.02
CA TRP A 162 -7.96 -21.15 1.71
C TRP A 162 -8.75 -21.91 0.66
N MET A 163 -8.53 -23.23 0.55
CA MET A 163 -9.19 -24.04 -0.45
C MET A 163 -10.70 -24.13 -0.23
N ASP A 164 -11.16 -24.14 1.03
CA ASP A 164 -12.58 -24.16 1.35
C ASP A 164 -13.22 -22.80 1.07
N TYR A 165 -12.52 -21.71 1.41
CA TYR A 165 -12.93 -20.34 1.08
C TYR A 165 -13.11 -20.15 -0.44
N LEU A 166 -12.09 -20.53 -1.22
CA LEU A 166 -12.14 -20.42 -2.68
C LEU A 166 -13.26 -21.27 -3.28
N LYS A 167 -13.45 -22.52 -2.81
CA LYS A 167 -14.51 -23.40 -3.31
C LYS A 167 -15.90 -22.90 -2.93
N ALA A 168 -16.13 -22.53 -1.68
CA ALA A 168 -17.42 -22.08 -1.18
C ALA A 168 -17.91 -20.83 -1.93
N CYS A 169 -16.99 -19.91 -2.23
CA CYS A 169 -17.28 -18.66 -2.91
C CYS A 169 -17.08 -18.72 -4.43
N ARG A 170 -16.69 -19.88 -5.00
CA ARG A 170 -16.36 -20.07 -6.43
C ARG A 170 -15.33 -19.06 -6.96
N LEU A 171 -14.30 -18.81 -6.16
CA LEU A 171 -13.25 -17.83 -6.43
C LEU A 171 -12.02 -18.51 -7.04
N GLN A 172 -11.23 -17.71 -7.75
CA GLN A 172 -9.94 -18.14 -8.29
C GLN A 172 -8.80 -17.50 -7.51
N ASN A 173 -7.73 -18.26 -7.25
CA ASN A 173 -6.48 -17.68 -6.76
C ASN A 173 -5.63 -17.18 -7.92
N ALA A 174 -4.85 -16.13 -7.68
CA ALA A 174 -3.79 -15.73 -8.59
C ALA A 174 -2.75 -16.86 -8.72
N PRO A 175 -2.40 -17.31 -9.94
CA PRO A 175 -1.35 -18.30 -10.14
C PRO A 175 0.01 -17.83 -9.63
N LYS A 176 0.75 -18.71 -8.94
CA LYS A 176 2.07 -18.40 -8.37
C LYS A 176 3.07 -17.80 -9.37
N LYS A 177 2.98 -18.18 -10.64
CA LYS A 177 3.85 -17.66 -11.72
C LYS A 177 3.69 -16.16 -12.00
N LEU A 178 2.61 -15.53 -11.53
CA LEU A 178 2.37 -14.10 -11.68
C LEU A 178 3.15 -13.26 -10.68
N PHE A 179 3.63 -13.87 -9.60
CA PHE A 179 4.35 -13.18 -8.54
C PHE A 179 5.84 -13.15 -8.87
N ARG A 180 6.45 -11.97 -8.74
CA ARG A 180 7.88 -11.77 -8.97
C ARG A 180 8.68 -12.63 -7.98
N ASN A 181 9.62 -13.42 -8.50
CA ASN A 181 10.56 -14.16 -7.67
C ASN A 181 11.82 -13.31 -7.46
N ARG A 182 12.04 -12.78 -6.26
CA ARG A 182 13.27 -12.01 -5.95
C ARG A 182 14.42 -12.86 -5.44
N SER A 183 14.19 -14.16 -5.22
CA SER A 183 15.22 -15.11 -4.76
C SER A 183 16.37 -15.29 -5.77
N SER A 184 16.25 -14.75 -7.00
CA SER A 184 17.28 -14.81 -8.03
C SER A 184 18.46 -13.86 -7.80
N ASN A 185 18.39 -12.94 -6.84
CA ASN A 185 19.46 -11.95 -6.57
C ASN A 185 20.62 -12.50 -5.71
N GLY A 186 20.72 -13.82 -5.58
CA GLY A 186 21.72 -14.49 -4.74
C GLY A 186 21.28 -14.61 -3.28
N PRO A 187 22.04 -15.33 -2.44
CA PRO A 187 21.75 -15.39 -1.02
C PRO A 187 21.86 -13.97 -0.45
N VAL A 188 20.81 -13.53 0.26
CA VAL A 188 20.91 -12.42 1.22
C VAL A 188 22.21 -12.65 2.00
N PRO A 189 23.13 -11.67 2.08
CA PRO A 189 24.30 -11.78 2.96
C PRO A 189 23.82 -12.27 4.33
N ARG A 190 24.52 -13.22 4.93
CA ARG A 190 24.15 -13.89 6.19
C ARG A 190 24.20 -12.93 7.42
N GLU A 191 23.69 -11.71 7.31
CA GLU A 191 24.04 -10.61 8.21
C GLU A 191 22.84 -10.05 9.00
N PHE A 192 21.63 -9.98 8.42
CA PHE A 192 20.44 -9.54 9.16
C PHE A 192 19.62 -10.71 9.72
N GLN A 193 19.19 -10.58 10.96
CA GLN A 193 18.34 -11.55 11.66
C GLN A 193 17.22 -10.82 12.40
N VAL A 194 16.06 -11.47 12.50
CA VAL A 194 14.96 -10.99 13.34
C VAL A 194 15.45 -10.86 14.78
N GLY A 195 15.11 -9.73 15.42
CA GLY A 195 15.54 -9.36 16.77
C GLY A 195 16.82 -8.52 16.83
N MET A 196 17.55 -8.35 15.73
CA MET A 196 18.67 -7.42 15.68
C MET A 196 18.22 -5.97 15.83
N LYS A 197 19.04 -5.15 16.49
CA LYS A 197 18.78 -3.72 16.71
C LYS A 197 19.53 -2.85 15.71
N LEU A 198 18.93 -1.71 15.38
CA LEU A 198 19.46 -0.70 14.48
C LEU A 198 18.94 0.68 14.88
N GLU A 199 19.45 1.71 14.21
CA GLU A 199 18.89 3.06 14.25
C GLU A 199 18.10 3.30 12.96
N ALA A 200 16.89 3.83 13.05
CA ALA A 200 16.03 4.00 11.87
C ALA A 200 15.31 5.35 11.85
N VAL A 201 15.12 5.90 10.65
CA VAL A 201 14.34 7.12 10.43
C VAL A 201 12.86 6.82 10.55
N ASP A 202 12.13 7.56 11.38
CA ASP A 202 10.67 7.55 11.39
C ASP A 202 10.14 8.20 10.11
N ARG A 203 9.48 7.42 9.25
CA ARG A 203 8.95 7.95 7.98
C ARG A 203 7.80 8.93 8.15
N ARG A 204 7.12 8.95 9.30
CA ARG A 204 6.09 9.93 9.63
C ARG A 204 6.69 11.23 10.16
N ASN A 205 7.88 11.16 10.76
CA ASN A 205 8.66 12.31 11.17
C ASN A 205 10.15 12.13 10.78
N PRO A 206 10.53 12.44 9.52
CA PRO A 206 11.87 12.17 9.00
C PRO A 206 13.01 12.88 9.72
N CYS A 207 12.72 13.82 10.62
CA CYS A 207 13.69 14.46 11.49
C CYS A 207 14.13 13.58 12.67
N LEU A 208 13.37 12.51 12.98
CA LEU A 208 13.67 11.60 14.09
C LEU A 208 14.44 10.38 13.60
N MET A 209 15.56 10.10 14.26
CA MET A 209 16.21 8.80 14.25
C MET A 209 15.89 8.10 15.56
N CYS A 210 15.40 6.87 15.50
CA CYS A 210 14.90 6.13 16.65
C CYS A 210 15.60 4.80 16.79
N VAL A 211 15.64 4.28 18.02
CA VAL A 211 15.99 2.87 18.27
C VAL A 211 14.93 1.98 17.65
N ALA A 212 15.37 0.99 16.86
CA ALA A 212 14.50 0.08 16.15
C ALA A 212 15.03 -1.36 16.18
N THR A 213 14.15 -2.29 15.88
CA THR A 213 14.39 -3.72 15.82
C THR A 213 13.95 -4.27 14.46
N ILE A 214 14.70 -5.22 13.91
CA ILE A 214 14.27 -6.01 12.76
C ILE A 214 13.21 -6.99 13.24
N ALA A 215 11.95 -6.68 12.94
CA ALA A 215 10.82 -7.47 13.41
C ALA A 215 10.46 -8.62 12.46
N ASP A 216 10.89 -8.55 11.20
CA ASP A 216 10.64 -9.59 10.20
C ASP A 216 11.60 -9.49 9.01
N ILE A 217 11.75 -10.57 8.25
CA ILE A 217 12.57 -10.65 7.04
C ILE A 217 11.81 -11.44 5.97
N VAL A 218 11.57 -10.79 4.83
CA VAL A 218 10.93 -11.39 3.66
C VAL A 218 11.82 -11.13 2.46
N GLU A 219 12.41 -12.21 1.93
CA GLU A 219 13.34 -12.17 0.82
C GLU A 219 14.52 -11.22 1.10
N ASP A 220 14.71 -10.18 0.30
CA ASP A 220 15.78 -9.17 0.40
C ASP A 220 15.40 -7.94 1.24
N ARG A 221 14.28 -8.01 1.95
CA ARG A 221 13.72 -6.89 2.73
C ARG A 221 13.59 -7.22 4.20
N VAL A 222 13.75 -6.17 5.01
CA VAL A 222 13.57 -6.20 6.45
C VAL A 222 12.36 -5.36 6.83
N ARG A 223 11.62 -5.80 7.85
CA ARG A 223 10.61 -4.97 8.53
C ARG A 223 11.25 -4.29 9.73
N VAL A 224 11.30 -2.97 9.68
CA VAL A 224 11.77 -2.13 10.77
C VAL A 224 10.61 -1.87 11.71
N HIS A 225 10.79 -2.17 12.98
CA HIS A 225 9.87 -1.87 14.07
C HIS A 225 10.52 -0.90 15.06
N PHE A 226 9.80 0.12 15.48
CA PHE A 226 10.30 1.09 16.45
C PHE A 226 10.01 0.63 17.87
N ASP A 227 11.06 0.49 18.67
CA ASP A 227 10.94 0.00 20.05
C ASP A 227 10.02 0.95 20.86
N SER A 228 9.05 0.38 21.58
CA SER A 228 8.01 1.08 22.35
C SER A 228 6.95 1.84 21.54
N LEU A 229 6.92 1.72 20.20
CA LEU A 229 5.83 2.23 19.37
C LEU A 229 4.95 1.07 18.86
N ASP A 230 3.73 1.40 18.44
CA ASP A 230 2.86 0.42 17.78
C ASP A 230 3.32 0.11 16.35
N ASP A 231 2.88 -1.03 15.84
CA ASP A 231 3.27 -1.58 14.55
C ASP A 231 2.78 -0.78 13.33
N SER A 232 1.95 0.25 13.53
CA SER A 232 1.56 1.14 12.43
C SER A 232 2.72 2.02 11.96
N PHE A 233 3.74 2.24 12.80
CA PHE A 233 4.95 2.99 12.45
C PHE A 233 5.97 2.15 11.68
N ASP A 234 5.79 0.83 11.67
CA ASP A 234 6.69 -0.08 10.97
C ASP A 234 6.76 0.24 9.49
N TYR A 235 7.85 -0.18 8.85
CA TYR A 235 7.94 -0.19 7.39
C TYR A 235 8.86 -1.29 6.88
N TRP A 236 8.58 -1.73 5.66
CA TRP A 236 9.49 -2.59 4.91
C TRP A 236 10.50 -1.75 4.14
N CYS A 237 11.75 -2.19 4.11
CA CYS A 237 12.77 -1.63 3.26
C CYS A 237 13.80 -2.67 2.83
N ASP A 238 14.52 -2.39 1.75
CA ASP A 238 15.69 -3.17 1.37
C ASP A 238 16.79 -3.04 2.43
N VAL A 239 17.65 -4.05 2.54
CA VAL A 239 18.79 -4.06 3.47
C VAL A 239 19.79 -2.91 3.26
N ASN A 240 19.78 -2.29 2.07
CA ASN A 240 20.64 -1.15 1.70
C ASN A 240 19.90 0.20 1.78
N SER A 241 18.76 0.24 2.46
CA SER A 241 17.95 1.46 2.59
C SER A 241 18.72 2.58 3.32
N PRO A 242 18.68 3.83 2.83
CA PRO A 242 19.33 4.96 3.49
C PRO A 242 18.66 5.35 4.82
N TYR A 243 17.47 4.80 5.09
CA TYR A 243 16.67 5.10 6.28
C TYR A 243 16.99 4.21 7.49
N ILE A 244 17.91 3.26 7.35
CA ILE A 244 18.39 2.40 8.43
C ILE A 244 19.91 2.54 8.57
N GLN A 245 20.39 2.52 9.81
CA GLN A 245 21.79 2.75 10.15
C GLN A 245 22.24 1.78 11.25
N PRO A 246 23.54 1.44 11.33
CA PRO A 246 24.06 0.62 12.42
C PRO A 246 23.94 1.33 13.77
N VAL A 247 23.93 0.55 14.84
CA VAL A 247 23.97 1.08 16.21
C VAL A 247 25.23 1.92 16.41
N GLY A 248 25.07 3.15 16.93
CA GLY A 248 26.15 4.12 17.15
C GLY A 248 26.24 5.21 16.08
N TRP A 249 25.50 5.08 14.97
CA TRP A 249 25.58 6.03 13.85
C TRP A 249 25.21 7.46 14.27
N CYS A 250 24.14 7.65 15.06
CA CYS A 250 23.78 8.97 15.59
C CYS A 250 24.89 9.60 16.42
N GLN A 251 25.54 8.80 17.28
CA GLN A 251 26.63 9.27 18.13
C GLN A 251 27.82 9.74 17.29
N GLU A 252 28.22 8.96 16.29
CA GLU A 252 29.33 9.32 15.38
C GLU A 252 29.04 10.55 14.53
N ASN A 253 27.76 10.81 14.22
CA ASN A 253 27.33 11.90 13.35
C ASN A 253 26.76 13.11 14.11
N GLY A 254 26.89 13.16 15.45
CA GLY A 254 26.42 14.27 16.27
C GLY A 254 24.92 14.50 16.22
N ARG A 255 24.14 13.43 16.05
CA ARG A 255 22.67 13.45 15.97
C ARG A 255 22.05 12.90 17.25
N THR A 256 20.85 13.38 17.57
CA THR A 256 20.07 12.88 18.70
C THR A 256 19.33 11.60 18.30
N LEU A 257 19.60 10.52 19.02
CA LEU A 257 18.85 9.28 18.93
C LEU A 257 17.65 9.32 19.89
N VAL A 258 16.46 9.01 19.40
CA VAL A 258 15.26 8.83 20.22
C VAL A 258 15.31 7.43 20.83
N ALA A 259 15.48 7.38 22.14
CA ALA A 259 15.45 6.14 22.91
C ALA A 259 14.00 5.60 23.02
N PRO A 260 13.82 4.28 23.23
CA PRO A 260 12.50 3.71 23.51
C PRO A 260 11.94 4.35 24.78
N GLN A 261 10.63 4.63 24.78
CA GLN A 261 9.97 5.09 26.00
C GLN A 261 9.90 3.92 26.98
N GLU A 262 10.36 4.11 28.22
CA GLU A 262 10.16 3.12 29.27
C GLU A 262 8.69 3.18 29.72
N ASP A 263 8.02 2.02 29.67
CA ASP A 263 6.75 1.86 30.36
C ASP A 263 6.97 2.06 31.86
N SER A 264 6.52 3.21 32.37
CA SER A 264 6.51 3.59 33.79
C SER A 264 5.74 2.62 34.71
N THR A 265 5.16 1.55 34.17
CA THR A 265 4.45 0.49 34.91
C THR A 265 5.39 -0.55 35.55
N TRP A 266 6.64 -0.69 35.10
CA TRP A 266 7.61 -1.64 35.68
C TRP A 266 8.26 -1.16 36.98
N PHE A 267 8.27 0.16 37.23
CA PHE A 267 8.83 0.72 38.47
C PHE A 267 7.98 0.39 39.71
N PHE A 268 6.67 0.21 39.56
CA PHE A 268 5.80 -0.17 40.68
C PHE A 268 5.87 -1.67 41.00
N ALA A 269 6.07 -2.53 40.00
CA ALA A 269 6.15 -3.98 40.21
C ALA A 269 7.46 -4.45 40.89
N LYS A 270 8.55 -3.67 40.82
CA LYS A 270 9.81 -3.99 41.51
C LYS A 270 9.91 -3.46 42.94
N HIS A 271 9.04 -2.55 43.37
CA HIS A 271 9.05 -1.99 44.72
C HIS A 271 8.05 -2.65 45.69
N GLU A 272 7.13 -3.51 45.23
CA GLU A 272 6.19 -4.24 46.12
C GLU A 272 6.70 -5.63 46.56
N VAL A 273 7.81 -6.13 46.01
CA VAL A 273 8.44 -7.40 46.46
C VAL A 273 9.75 -7.10 47.18
N GLY A 274 9.67 -6.42 48.32
CA GLY A 274 10.89 -6.02 49.02
C GLY A 274 10.71 -5.26 50.34
N SER A 275 9.81 -5.67 51.24
CA SER A 275 10.03 -5.44 52.67
C SER A 275 9.13 -6.34 53.53
N CYS A 276 9.62 -7.54 53.83
CA CYS A 276 9.21 -8.28 55.02
C CYS A 276 10.25 -7.96 56.10
N GLY A 277 9.88 -7.15 57.10
CA GLY A 277 10.83 -6.75 58.13
C GLY A 277 10.29 -5.77 59.16
N GLN A 278 9.63 -6.33 60.18
CA GLN A 278 9.51 -5.83 61.55
C GLN A 278 8.59 -4.64 61.86
N LYS A 279 7.63 -4.95 62.74
CA LYS A 279 6.79 -4.03 63.50
C LYS A 279 7.54 -3.57 64.75
N GLU A 280 7.53 -2.27 65.04
CA GLU A 280 7.57 -1.73 66.40
C GLU A 280 6.65 -0.47 66.50
N PRO A 281 6.08 -0.17 67.69
CA PRO A 281 4.81 0.57 67.85
C PRO A 281 5.00 2.09 68.07
N PRO A 282 3.91 2.90 68.13
CA PRO A 282 3.99 4.34 68.02
C PRO A 282 4.28 5.01 69.37
N VAL A 283 4.98 6.15 69.34
CA VAL A 283 5.06 7.08 70.46
C VAL A 283 4.71 8.49 70.01
N ASP A 284 3.84 9.08 70.82
CA ASP A 284 3.13 10.33 70.66
C ASP A 284 3.98 11.60 70.85
N SER A 285 3.42 12.67 70.26
CA SER A 285 3.31 14.03 70.81
C SER A 285 4.27 15.13 70.33
N CYS A 286 3.61 16.21 69.92
CA CYS A 286 3.98 17.63 70.03
C CYS A 286 5.22 18.10 69.25
N CYS A 287 5.33 19.34 68.78
CA CYS A 287 4.48 20.52 68.75
C CYS A 287 5.27 21.57 67.93
N TYR A 288 4.58 22.45 67.19
CA TYR A 288 4.96 23.84 66.92
C TYR A 288 6.45 24.22 66.63
N HIS A 289 6.76 24.77 65.45
CA HIS A 289 6.89 26.23 65.24
C HIS A 289 7.43 26.59 63.85
N CYS A 290 7.00 27.77 63.44
CA CYS A 290 7.36 28.52 62.24
C CYS A 290 8.72 29.26 62.41
N ARG A 291 9.32 29.63 61.27
CA ARG A 291 10.38 30.63 61.00
C ARG A 291 11.86 30.18 61.10
N CYS A 292 12.58 30.34 59.98
CA CYS A 292 13.21 31.62 59.60
C CYS A 292 12.90 31.92 58.14
#